data_AF-A0A962RJJ6-F1
#
_entry.id   AF-A0A962RJJ6-F1
#
_cell.length_a   1.000
_cell.length_b   1.000
_cell.length_c   1.000
_cell.angle_alpha   90.00
_cell.angle_beta   90.00
_cell.angle_gamma   90.00
#
_symmetry.space_group_name_H-M   'P 1'
#
loop_
_entity.id
_entity.type
_entity.pdbx_description
1 polymer ?
#
loop_
_entity_poly.entity_id
_entity_poly.type
_entity_poly.pdbx_seq_one_letter_code
_entity_poly.pdbx_strand_id
1 'polypeptide(L)'
;MKARLAATGRVFTGLRLLVSGLWRGMRAAPGARPASRPASRLLVAIVWLTAAPALHAESLSQALSTLASSHDFSIKGLARVQDEPAPYTFGDLREQLSTLLQDYDHVILGAPPTVRHIIILGPKADTPALMRVKTRRRNTQHFVDVTVAGPNGLPMPLALMVDTGASTLVLPASLIEPLGFEADTLPERRAQTVNGTIEGLGAELKSVRIDSAVQESVAVVFIDDDKLGEARLLGMSFLRHYRFTIDDAANELRLARR
;
A
#
# COMPACT_ATOMS: atom_id res chain seq x y z
N MET A 1 57.44 1.72 -12.27
CA MET A 1 56.87 3.05 -11.93
C MET A 1 55.61 2.76 -11.12
N LYS A 2 55.55 2.95 -9.78
CA LYS A 2 55.38 4.23 -9.00
C LYS A 2 54.25 5.09 -9.61
N ALA A 3 53.20 5.57 -8.91
CA ALA A 3 52.88 5.82 -7.50
C ALA A 3 51.32 5.80 -7.33
N ARG A 4 50.67 5.38 -6.23
CA ARG A 4 50.51 5.98 -4.87
C ARG A 4 49.97 7.43 -4.81
N LEU A 5 48.76 7.58 -4.24
CA LEU A 5 48.33 8.57 -3.22
C LEU A 5 46.89 8.14 -2.77
N ALA A 6 46.65 7.56 -1.59
CA ALA A 6 46.61 8.12 -0.23
C ALA A 6 45.35 8.97 0.07
N ALA A 7 44.44 8.41 0.88
CA ALA A 7 43.45 9.16 1.66
C ALA A 7 43.28 8.52 3.05
N THR A 8 43.96 9.12 4.03
CA THR A 8 43.73 9.08 5.48
C THR A 8 42.34 9.68 5.74
N GLY A 9 41.40 9.15 6.53
CA GLY A 9 41.47 8.56 7.86
C GLY A 9 40.75 9.50 8.85
N ARG A 10 39.64 9.07 9.46
CA ARG A 10 39.27 9.43 10.84
C ARG A 10 38.14 8.55 11.38
N VAL A 11 38.39 8.12 12.62
CA VAL A 11 37.64 7.24 13.51
C VAL A 11 36.77 8.09 14.43
N PHE A 12 35.55 7.65 14.76
CA PHE A 12 34.88 7.91 16.05
C PHE A 12 33.86 6.79 16.30
N THR A 13 34.22 5.75 17.06
CA THR A 13 33.95 5.53 18.51
C THR A 13 32.47 5.38 18.83
N GLY A 14 32.06 4.15 19.15
CA GLY A 14 30.69 3.80 19.53
C GLY A 14 30.34 4.14 20.98
N LEU A 15 29.08 3.87 21.34
CA LEU A 15 28.70 3.64 22.74
C LEU A 15 27.51 2.67 22.84
N ARG A 16 27.68 1.75 23.76
CA ARG A 16 26.86 0.59 24.12
C ARG A 16 25.58 0.97 24.88
N LEU A 17 24.60 0.06 24.78
CA LEU A 17 23.52 -0.14 25.76
C LEU A 17 24.03 -0.21 27.21
N LEU A 18 23.25 0.31 28.15
CA LEU A 18 23.33 -0.08 29.55
C LEU A 18 21.92 -0.23 30.14
N VAL A 19 21.60 -1.49 30.46
CA VAL A 19 20.57 -1.90 31.41
C VAL A 19 21.27 -2.09 32.75
N SER A 20 20.77 -1.48 33.81
CA SER A 20 21.11 -1.89 35.17
C SER A 20 19.96 -1.58 36.13
N GLY A 21 19.43 -2.63 36.72
CA GLY A 21 18.60 -2.57 37.91
C GLY A 21 19.43 -2.63 39.19
N LEU A 22 18.71 -2.88 40.28
CA LEU A 22 19.12 -3.07 41.67
C LEU A 22 19.40 -1.81 42.49
N TRP A 23 18.38 -1.44 43.27
CA TRP A 23 18.55 -0.86 44.59
C TRP A 23 18.31 -1.94 45.65
N ARG A 24 19.31 -2.14 46.52
CA ARG A 24 19.26 -3.05 47.66
C ARG A 24 19.70 -2.29 48.91
N GLY A 25 18.77 -2.19 49.87
CA GLY A 25 19.00 -2.37 51.31
C GLY A 25 19.52 -1.19 52.15
N MET A 26 18.86 -0.90 53.27
CA MET A 26 19.30 -1.39 54.60
C MET A 26 18.43 -0.90 55.77
N ARG A 27 18.01 -1.90 56.59
CA ARG A 27 17.96 -1.99 58.08
C ARG A 27 16.96 -1.09 58.85
N ALA A 28 15.98 -1.65 59.58
CA ALA A 28 16.00 -2.37 60.89
C ALA A 28 15.39 -1.44 61.97
N ALA A 29 14.58 -1.80 62.97
CA ALA A 29 14.07 -3.05 63.56
C ALA A 29 12.74 -2.70 64.34
N PRO A 30 12.34 -3.34 65.47
CA PRO A 30 11.25 -4.32 65.52
C PRO A 30 10.10 -3.96 66.49
N GLY A 31 8.99 -4.70 66.43
CA GLY A 31 8.14 -4.92 67.62
C GLY A 31 6.62 -4.85 67.43
N ALA A 32 5.94 -5.80 68.06
CA ALA A 32 4.51 -5.86 68.43
C ALA A 32 3.47 -6.32 67.38
N ARG A 33 2.99 -7.56 67.57
CA ARG A 33 1.60 -8.01 67.32
C ARG A 33 0.78 -7.67 68.60
N PRO A 34 -0.56 -7.45 68.60
CA PRO A 34 -1.54 -8.37 67.99
C PRO A 34 -2.87 -7.79 67.44
N ALA A 35 -3.59 -8.68 66.75
CA ALA A 35 -5.02 -8.82 66.50
C ALA A 35 -6.02 -7.67 66.83
N SER A 36 -6.86 -7.32 65.83
CA SER A 36 -8.33 -7.37 65.93
C SER A 36 -9.00 -7.02 64.59
N ARG A 37 -9.92 -7.89 64.15
CA ARG A 37 -11.05 -7.58 63.24
C ARG A 37 -12.24 -7.11 64.11
N PRO A 38 -13.39 -6.67 63.56
CA PRO A 38 -13.72 -6.03 62.28
C PRO A 38 -14.59 -4.76 62.49
N ALA A 39 -14.73 -3.89 61.47
CA ALA A 39 -15.89 -2.98 61.43
C ALA A 39 -16.29 -2.67 59.99
N SER A 40 -17.46 -3.18 59.66
CA SER A 40 -18.23 -3.02 58.44
C SER A 40 -18.45 -1.56 58.08
N ARG A 41 -18.13 -1.17 56.84
CA ARG A 41 -18.75 -0.02 56.17
C ARG A 41 -19.26 -0.46 54.81
N LEU A 42 -20.59 -0.56 54.73
CA LEU A 42 -21.34 -0.74 53.49
C LEU A 42 -21.11 0.47 52.55
N LEU A 43 -20.75 0.15 51.31
CA LEU A 43 -21.38 0.59 50.05
C LEU A 43 -22.06 1.98 50.04
N VAL A 44 -21.56 2.88 49.18
CA VAL A 44 -22.23 3.26 47.92
C VAL A 44 -21.14 3.69 46.93
N ALA A 45 -20.83 2.87 45.93
CA ALA A 45 -20.10 3.31 44.75
C ALA A 45 -21.13 3.63 43.67
N ILE A 46 -21.45 4.91 43.49
CA ILE A 46 -22.20 5.38 42.33
C ILE A 46 -21.24 5.29 41.15
N VAL A 47 -21.33 4.19 40.40
CA VAL A 47 -20.73 4.10 39.06
C VAL A 47 -21.59 4.97 38.16
N TRP A 48 -21.15 6.22 37.95
CA TRP A 48 -21.61 7.01 36.82
C TRP A 48 -21.05 6.36 35.57
N LEU A 49 -21.82 5.46 34.95
CA LEU A 49 -21.56 5.02 33.59
C LEU A 49 -21.96 6.17 32.67
N THR A 50 -21.12 7.20 32.60
CA THR A 50 -21.24 8.21 31.55
C THR A 50 -20.91 7.50 30.25
N ALA A 51 -21.94 7.18 29.46
CA ALA A 51 -21.77 6.99 28.03
C ALA A 51 -21.13 8.29 27.52
N ALA A 52 -19.82 8.28 27.30
CA ALA A 52 -19.18 9.33 26.56
C ALA A 52 -19.90 9.37 25.20
N PRO A 53 -20.51 10.51 24.80
CA PRO A 53 -20.97 10.61 23.43
C PRO A 53 -19.74 10.33 22.57
N ALA A 54 -19.81 9.32 21.70
CA ALA A 54 -18.86 9.19 20.62
C ALA A 54 -18.90 10.54 19.90
N LEU A 55 -17.83 11.33 20.04
CA LEU A 55 -17.57 12.52 19.24
C LEU A 55 -17.56 12.04 17.79
N HIS A 56 -18.71 12.05 17.13
CA HIS A 56 -18.80 11.75 15.72
C HIS A 56 -18.10 12.90 15.02
N ALA A 57 -16.99 12.60 14.36
CA ALA A 57 -16.34 13.55 13.47
C ALA A 57 -17.40 14.08 12.49
N GLU A 58 -17.44 15.41 12.31
CA GLU A 58 -18.39 16.05 11.39
C GLU A 58 -18.28 15.38 10.02
N SER A 59 -19.41 14.96 9.45
CA SER A 59 -19.38 14.34 8.12
C SER A 59 -19.07 15.40 7.06
N LEU A 60 -18.46 14.99 5.96
CA LEU A 60 -18.10 15.87 4.85
C LEU A 60 -19.33 16.63 4.31
N SER A 61 -20.48 15.94 4.21
CA SER A 61 -21.74 16.57 3.80
C SER A 61 -22.19 17.67 4.77
N GLN A 62 -21.99 17.47 6.08
CA GLN A 62 -22.33 18.44 7.11
C GLN A 62 -21.38 19.65 7.08
N ALA A 63 -20.07 19.42 6.97
CA ALA A 63 -19.07 20.48 6.85
C ALA A 63 -19.33 21.38 5.62
N LEU A 64 -19.63 20.78 4.47
CA LEU A 64 -19.99 21.51 3.25
C LEU A 64 -21.29 22.33 3.41
N SER A 65 -22.30 21.78 4.11
CA SER A 65 -23.56 22.48 4.39
C SER A 65 -23.37 23.67 5.33
N THR A 66 -22.53 23.50 6.36
CA THR A 66 -22.15 24.57 7.30
C THR A 66 -21.44 25.70 6.56
N LEU A 67 -20.47 25.37 5.71
CA LEU A 67 -19.71 26.35 4.93
C LEU A 67 -20.57 27.10 3.90
N ALA A 68 -21.50 26.39 3.25
CA ALA A 68 -22.49 26.98 2.35
C ALA A 68 -23.39 28.00 3.05
N SER A 69 -23.82 27.68 4.27
CA SER A 69 -24.68 28.54 5.08
C SER A 69 -23.94 29.76 5.62
N SER A 70 -22.66 29.62 6.02
CA SER A 70 -21.88 30.73 6.57
C SER A 70 -21.41 31.73 5.51
N HIS A 71 -21.26 31.29 4.26
CA HIS A 71 -20.77 32.12 3.15
C HIS A 71 -21.81 32.40 2.05
N ASP A 72 -23.08 32.09 2.30
CA ASP A 72 -24.23 32.40 1.42
C ASP A 72 -24.06 31.89 -0.03
N PHE A 73 -23.71 30.60 -0.18
CA PHE A 73 -23.66 29.93 -1.48
C PHE A 73 -24.46 28.63 -1.48
N SER A 74 -24.87 28.17 -2.67
CA SER A 74 -25.63 26.91 -2.77
C SER A 74 -24.78 25.75 -3.30
N ILE A 75 -25.04 24.54 -2.82
CA ILE A 75 -24.42 23.30 -3.33
C ILE A 75 -25.48 22.43 -4.01
N LYS A 76 -25.24 22.07 -5.27
CA LYS A 76 -25.99 21.03 -5.98
C LYS A 76 -25.22 19.72 -5.96
N GLY A 77 -25.92 18.61 -5.73
CA GLY A 77 -25.33 17.28 -5.71
C GLY A 77 -24.71 16.87 -4.36
N LEU A 78 -25.05 17.56 -3.26
CA LEU A 78 -24.55 17.21 -1.92
C LEU A 78 -24.87 15.75 -1.53
N ALA A 79 -26.00 15.21 -1.98
CA ALA A 79 -26.37 13.81 -1.78
C ALA A 79 -25.45 12.79 -2.49
N ARG A 80 -24.51 13.24 -3.32
CA ARG A 80 -23.50 12.39 -3.99
C ARG A 80 -22.21 12.25 -3.19
N VAL A 81 -22.11 12.97 -2.07
CA VAL A 81 -20.99 12.90 -1.13
C VAL A 81 -21.22 11.70 -0.21
N GLN A 82 -20.19 10.89 0.01
CA GLN A 82 -20.24 9.72 0.88
C GLN A 82 -20.32 10.16 2.36
N ASP A 83 -20.82 9.27 3.22
CA ASP A 83 -20.85 9.52 4.67
C ASP A 83 -19.46 9.28 5.28
N GLU A 84 -18.53 10.17 4.94
CA GLU A 84 -17.14 10.15 5.37
C GLU A 84 -16.83 11.34 6.29
N PRO A 85 -15.87 11.19 7.23
CA PRO A 85 -15.48 12.30 8.09
C PRO A 85 -14.84 13.44 7.28
N ALA A 86 -15.21 14.68 7.58
CA ALA A 86 -14.64 15.85 6.94
C ALA A 86 -13.14 15.97 7.29
N PRO A 87 -12.24 16.17 6.30
CA PRO A 87 -10.85 16.48 6.58
C PRO A 87 -10.75 17.82 7.30
N TYR A 88 -9.74 17.97 8.16
CA TYR A 88 -9.50 19.24 8.81
C TYR A 88 -9.07 20.29 7.76
N THR A 89 -9.78 21.41 7.71
CA THR A 89 -9.51 22.49 6.75
C THR A 89 -8.93 23.72 7.44
N PHE A 90 -8.01 24.41 6.76
CA PHE A 90 -7.52 25.73 7.14
C PHE A 90 -7.51 26.64 5.90
N GLY A 91 -7.41 27.95 6.12
CA GLY A 91 -7.22 28.91 5.02
C GLY A 91 -8.50 29.60 4.57
N ASP A 92 -8.47 30.19 3.39
CA ASP A 92 -9.61 30.90 2.81
C ASP A 92 -10.72 29.95 2.33
N LEU A 93 -11.90 30.51 1.97
CA LEU A 93 -13.04 29.71 1.52
C LEU A 93 -12.70 28.75 0.36
N ARG A 94 -11.82 29.15 -0.56
CA ARG A 94 -11.43 28.29 -1.69
C ARG A 94 -10.45 27.21 -1.27
N GLU A 95 -9.52 27.51 -0.38
CA GLU A 95 -8.60 26.52 0.18
C GLU A 95 -9.36 25.45 0.98
N GLN A 96 -10.34 25.88 1.78
CA GLN A 96 -11.22 24.96 2.51
C GLN A 96 -12.05 24.10 1.56
N LEU A 97 -12.70 24.70 0.55
CA LEU A 97 -13.47 23.96 -0.46
C LEU A 97 -12.61 23.00 -1.28
N SER A 98 -11.39 23.40 -1.64
CA SER A 98 -10.45 22.55 -2.37
C SER A 98 -10.05 21.32 -1.56
N THR A 99 -9.93 21.46 -0.24
CA THR A 99 -9.58 20.37 0.68
C THR A 99 -10.77 19.43 0.88
N LEU A 100 -11.96 19.98 1.12
CA LEU A 100 -13.19 19.18 1.32
C LEU A 100 -13.59 18.41 0.06
N LEU A 101 -13.38 18.96 -1.13
CA LEU A 101 -13.81 18.38 -2.40
C LEU A 101 -12.67 17.71 -3.19
N GLN A 102 -11.52 17.43 -2.56
CA GLN A 102 -10.32 16.92 -3.23
C GLN A 102 -10.56 15.58 -3.97
N ASP A 103 -11.47 14.75 -3.44
CA ASP A 103 -11.81 13.42 -3.95
C ASP A 103 -13.11 13.42 -4.80
N TYR A 104 -13.59 14.60 -5.19
CA TYR A 104 -14.83 14.77 -5.95
C TYR A 104 -14.62 15.63 -7.19
N ASP A 105 -15.20 15.19 -8.31
CA ASP A 105 -15.33 16.03 -9.49
C ASP A 105 -16.38 17.11 -9.22
N HIS A 106 -15.99 18.37 -9.32
CA HIS A 106 -16.85 19.50 -8.98
C HIS A 106 -16.58 20.75 -9.81
N VAL A 107 -17.56 21.64 -9.85
CA VAL A 107 -17.46 22.95 -10.51
C VAL A 107 -17.81 24.03 -9.51
N ILE A 108 -16.91 25.00 -9.33
CA ILE A 108 -17.13 26.19 -8.49
C ILE A 108 -17.46 27.37 -9.41
N LEU A 109 -18.65 27.94 -9.25
CA LEU A 109 -19.14 29.10 -9.98
C LEU A 109 -19.09 30.35 -9.09
N GLY A 110 -18.33 31.35 -9.52
CA GLY A 110 -18.13 32.61 -8.81
C GLY A 110 -16.75 33.21 -9.07
N ALA A 111 -16.65 34.54 -9.02
CA ALA A 111 -15.37 35.25 -9.13
C ALA A 111 -14.80 35.46 -7.73
N PRO A 112 -13.50 35.18 -7.49
CA PRO A 112 -12.90 35.41 -6.18
C PRO A 112 -13.10 36.87 -5.73
N PRO A 113 -13.34 37.12 -4.43
CA PRO A 113 -13.35 36.14 -3.33
C PRO A 113 -14.69 35.40 -3.17
N THR A 114 -15.67 35.63 -4.04
CA THR A 114 -17.04 35.12 -3.89
C THR A 114 -17.25 33.75 -4.57
N VAL A 115 -17.96 32.86 -3.88
CA VAL A 115 -18.52 31.63 -4.43
C VAL A 115 -20.03 31.80 -4.46
N ARG A 116 -20.70 31.47 -5.57
CA ARG A 116 -22.17 31.55 -5.69
C ARG A 116 -22.81 30.17 -5.73
N HIS A 117 -22.22 29.26 -6.50
CA HIS A 117 -22.73 27.90 -6.65
C HIS A 117 -21.59 26.88 -6.73
N ILE A 118 -21.81 25.71 -6.14
CA ILE A 118 -20.98 24.53 -6.34
C ILE A 118 -21.85 23.42 -6.93
N ILE A 119 -21.32 22.70 -7.92
CA ILE A 119 -21.95 21.51 -8.50
C ILE A 119 -21.02 20.33 -8.27
N ILE A 120 -21.45 19.36 -7.47
CA ILE A 120 -20.73 18.10 -7.25
C ILE A 120 -21.23 17.08 -8.28
N LEU A 121 -20.34 16.65 -9.16
CA LEU A 121 -20.65 15.73 -10.26
C LEU A 121 -20.65 14.28 -9.75
N GLY A 122 -19.74 13.96 -8.83
CA GLY A 122 -19.61 12.66 -8.17
C GLY A 122 -18.22 12.50 -7.55
N PRO A 123 -17.94 11.35 -6.91
CA PRO A 123 -16.57 11.02 -6.55
C PRO A 123 -15.72 11.08 -7.80
N LYS A 124 -14.51 11.64 -7.67
CA LYS A 124 -13.55 11.69 -8.76
C LYS A 124 -13.35 10.26 -9.21
N ALA A 125 -13.75 9.96 -10.44
CA ALA A 125 -13.45 8.67 -11.00
C ALA A 125 -11.91 8.55 -10.99
N ASP A 126 -11.39 7.43 -10.51
CA ASP A 126 -10.05 7.00 -10.88
C ASP A 126 -10.06 6.90 -12.41
N THR A 127 -9.80 8.01 -13.11
CA THR A 127 -9.37 7.94 -14.49
C THR A 127 -8.11 7.11 -14.38
N PRO A 128 -8.10 5.85 -14.83
CA PRO A 128 -7.03 4.97 -14.45
C PRO A 128 -5.76 5.59 -15.00
N ALA A 129 -4.87 6.01 -14.11
CA ALA A 129 -3.67 6.72 -14.51
C ALA A 129 -2.98 5.87 -15.57
N LEU A 130 -2.87 6.40 -16.79
CA LEU A 130 -2.22 5.68 -17.87
C LEU A 130 -0.73 5.63 -17.56
N MET A 131 -0.30 4.50 -17.03
CA MET A 131 1.10 4.23 -16.73
C MET A 131 1.80 3.82 -18.03
N ARG A 132 2.94 4.45 -18.31
CA ARG A 132 3.79 4.16 -19.47
C ARG A 132 5.08 3.55 -18.96
N VAL A 133 5.14 2.23 -18.99
CA VAL A 133 6.29 1.46 -18.53
C VAL A 133 7.27 1.35 -19.69
N LYS A 134 8.52 1.75 -19.47
CA LYS A 134 9.59 1.53 -20.45
C LYS A 134 9.92 0.04 -20.55
N THR A 135 10.09 -0.43 -21.77
CA THR A 135 10.44 -1.82 -22.05
C THR A 135 11.81 -1.90 -22.71
N ARG A 136 12.50 -3.02 -22.49
CA ARG A 136 13.70 -3.39 -23.25
C ARG A 136 13.31 -4.39 -24.32
N ARG A 137 13.61 -4.08 -25.57
CA ARG A 137 13.33 -4.98 -26.69
C ARG A 137 14.49 -5.94 -26.89
N ARG A 138 14.18 -7.24 -27.02
CA ARG A 138 15.11 -8.26 -27.51
C ARG A 138 14.40 -8.99 -28.65
N ASN A 139 14.91 -8.85 -29.88
CA ASN A 139 14.22 -9.30 -31.09
C ASN A 139 12.80 -8.68 -31.21
N THR A 140 11.75 -9.51 -31.18
CA THR A 140 10.35 -9.09 -31.24
C THR A 140 9.67 -9.06 -29.86
N GLN A 141 10.43 -9.32 -28.80
CA GLN A 141 9.89 -9.49 -27.45
C GLN A 141 10.16 -8.26 -26.60
N HIS A 142 9.16 -7.88 -25.80
CA HIS A 142 9.24 -6.78 -24.84
C HIS A 142 9.50 -7.32 -23.44
N PHE A 143 10.53 -6.80 -22.78
CA PHE A 143 10.87 -7.10 -21.40
C PHE A 143 10.64 -5.88 -20.52
N VAL A 144 10.07 -6.10 -19.33
CA VAL A 144 9.84 -5.08 -18.31
C VAL A 144 10.60 -5.41 -17.04
N ASP A 145 11.07 -4.37 -16.35
CA ASP A 145 11.59 -4.50 -14.99
C ASP A 145 10.42 -4.62 -14.03
N VAL A 146 10.45 -5.66 -13.21
CA VAL A 146 9.37 -6.03 -12.29
C VAL A 146 9.97 -6.30 -10.92
N THR A 147 9.32 -5.83 -9.86
CA THR A 147 9.63 -6.26 -8.50
C THR A 147 8.55 -7.23 -8.04
N VAL A 148 8.94 -8.44 -7.68
CA VAL A 148 8.04 -9.45 -7.11
C VAL A 148 8.33 -9.64 -5.63
N ALA A 149 7.34 -10.10 -4.86
CA ALA A 149 7.53 -10.54 -3.49
C ALA A 149 6.72 -11.81 -3.24
N GLY A 150 7.36 -12.84 -2.68
CA GLY A 150 6.70 -14.05 -2.20
C GLY A 150 6.26 -13.93 -0.73
N PRO A 151 6.04 -15.06 -0.03
CA PRO A 151 5.54 -15.07 1.35
C PRO A 151 6.46 -14.38 2.34
N ASN A 152 7.78 -14.40 2.09
CA ASN A 152 8.77 -13.72 2.92
C ASN A 152 8.68 -12.18 2.84
N GLY A 153 7.92 -11.62 1.89
CA GLY A 153 7.72 -10.20 1.69
C GLY A 153 8.96 -9.44 1.19
N LEU A 154 10.06 -10.14 0.88
CA LEU A 154 11.29 -9.50 0.40
C LEU A 154 11.12 -9.13 -1.08
N PRO A 155 11.35 -7.86 -1.46
CA PRO A 155 11.26 -7.44 -2.85
C PRO A 155 12.43 -7.99 -3.66
N MET A 156 12.12 -8.65 -4.77
CA MET A 156 13.08 -9.22 -5.71
C MET A 156 12.89 -8.60 -7.10
N PRO A 157 13.89 -7.87 -7.63
CA PRO A 157 13.83 -7.33 -8.99
C PRO A 157 14.09 -8.44 -10.02
N LEU A 158 13.27 -8.49 -11.06
CA LEU A 158 13.33 -9.42 -12.19
C LEU A 158 13.07 -8.68 -13.49
N ALA A 159 13.60 -9.22 -14.60
CA ALA A 159 13.20 -8.80 -15.94
C ALA A 159 12.27 -9.86 -16.53
N LEU A 160 11.03 -9.49 -16.84
CA LEU A 160 10.02 -10.41 -17.36
C LEU A 160 9.64 -10.04 -18.80
N MET A 161 9.52 -11.05 -19.67
CA MET A 161 8.95 -10.92 -21.00
C MET A 161 7.44 -10.77 -20.91
N VAL A 162 6.86 -9.80 -21.60
CA VAL A 162 5.41 -9.64 -21.72
C VAL A 162 4.86 -10.74 -22.63
N ASP A 163 4.03 -11.64 -22.10
CA ASP A 163 3.43 -12.74 -22.85
C ASP A 163 1.91 -12.80 -22.61
N THR A 164 1.14 -12.35 -23.60
CA THR A 164 -0.33 -12.35 -23.53
C THR A 164 -0.96 -13.73 -23.68
N GLY A 165 -0.22 -14.71 -24.19
CA GLY A 165 -0.67 -16.10 -24.27
C GLY A 165 -0.39 -16.89 -22.99
N ALA A 166 0.42 -16.35 -22.07
CA ALA A 166 0.67 -16.95 -20.77
C ALA A 166 -0.53 -16.76 -19.83
N SER A 167 -1.15 -17.83 -19.33
CA SER A 167 -2.29 -17.73 -18.40
C SER A 167 -1.91 -17.17 -17.03
N THR A 168 -0.65 -17.38 -16.62
CA THR A 168 -0.09 -16.98 -15.33
C THR A 168 1.28 -16.36 -15.52
N LEU A 169 1.84 -15.80 -14.45
CA LEU A 169 3.25 -15.50 -14.37
C LEU A 169 4.03 -16.83 -14.37
N VAL A 170 5.17 -16.89 -15.07
CA VAL A 170 6.00 -18.09 -15.16
C VAL A 170 7.43 -17.74 -14.77
N LEU A 171 7.96 -18.43 -13.75
CA LEU A 171 9.30 -18.21 -13.19
C LEU A 171 10.08 -19.53 -13.12
N PRO A 172 11.41 -19.51 -13.08
CA PRO A 172 12.20 -20.72 -12.86
C PRO A 172 12.08 -21.24 -11.41
N ALA A 173 12.18 -22.55 -11.23
CA ALA A 173 12.08 -23.24 -9.94
C ALA A 173 13.18 -22.80 -8.96
N SER A 174 14.35 -22.39 -9.46
CA SER A 174 15.41 -21.78 -8.65
C SER A 174 14.97 -20.52 -7.87
N LEU A 175 13.84 -19.89 -8.21
CA LEU A 175 13.29 -18.75 -7.47
C LEU A 175 12.30 -19.12 -6.37
N ILE A 176 11.95 -20.40 -6.18
CA ILE A 176 11.02 -20.84 -5.14
C ILE A 176 11.53 -20.45 -3.74
N GLU A 177 12.71 -20.94 -3.35
CA GLU A 177 13.27 -20.67 -2.03
C GLU A 177 13.66 -19.19 -1.83
N PRO A 178 14.32 -18.50 -2.80
CA PRO A 178 14.61 -17.07 -2.67
C PRO A 178 13.37 -16.18 -2.47
N LEU A 179 12.21 -16.58 -3.00
CA LEU A 179 10.94 -15.90 -2.77
C LEU A 179 10.24 -16.33 -1.47
N GLY A 180 10.81 -17.30 -0.75
CA GLY A 180 10.32 -17.75 0.55
C GLY A 180 9.20 -18.79 0.48
N PHE A 181 9.14 -19.56 -0.61
CA PHE A 181 8.28 -20.74 -0.71
C PHE A 181 9.04 -22.00 -0.31
N GLU A 182 8.31 -23.01 0.14
CA GLU A 182 8.83 -24.35 0.41
C GLU A 182 8.38 -25.28 -0.73
N ALA A 183 9.33 -25.73 -1.57
CA ALA A 183 9.02 -26.46 -2.81
C ALA A 183 8.09 -27.66 -2.59
N ASP A 184 8.34 -28.46 -1.56
CA ASP A 184 7.60 -29.68 -1.23
C ASP A 184 6.13 -29.43 -0.84
N THR A 185 5.77 -28.18 -0.57
CA THR A 185 4.40 -27.79 -0.20
C THR A 185 3.58 -27.29 -1.39
N LEU A 186 4.22 -27.01 -2.53
CA LEU A 186 3.58 -26.41 -3.67
C LEU A 186 2.84 -27.46 -4.50
N PRO A 187 1.56 -27.25 -4.86
CA PRO A 187 0.83 -28.16 -5.72
C PRO A 187 1.32 -28.09 -7.17
N GLU A 188 1.28 -29.21 -7.87
CA GLU A 188 1.46 -29.23 -9.33
C GLU A 188 0.37 -28.39 -10.02
N ARG A 189 0.78 -27.56 -10.98
CA ARG A 189 -0.07 -26.71 -11.80
C ARG A 189 0.44 -26.65 -13.23
N ARG A 190 -0.45 -26.24 -14.12
CA ARG A 190 -0.16 -26.04 -15.54
C ARG A 190 -0.22 -24.56 -15.88
N ALA A 191 0.77 -24.08 -16.63
CA ALA A 191 0.76 -22.79 -17.28
C ALA A 191 0.42 -22.99 -18.76
N GLN A 192 -0.60 -22.30 -19.26
CA GLN A 192 -0.85 -22.22 -20.71
C GLN A 192 0.03 -21.12 -21.28
N THR A 193 0.72 -21.37 -22.37
CA THR A 193 1.47 -20.37 -23.15
C THR A 193 1.11 -20.49 -24.63
N VAL A 194 1.63 -19.58 -25.47
CA VAL A 194 1.52 -19.70 -26.94
C VAL A 194 2.21 -20.97 -27.45
N ASN A 195 3.28 -21.41 -26.79
CA ASN A 195 4.03 -22.62 -27.17
C ASN A 195 3.41 -23.92 -26.61
N GLY A 196 2.23 -23.84 -26.01
CA GLY A 196 1.52 -24.97 -25.41
C GLY A 196 1.45 -24.91 -23.89
N THR A 197 1.08 -26.03 -23.30
CA THR A 197 0.91 -26.17 -21.84
C THR A 197 2.19 -26.70 -21.21
N ILE A 198 2.63 -26.07 -20.12
CA ILE A 198 3.84 -26.44 -19.38
C ILE A 198 3.44 -26.81 -17.94
N GLU A 199 3.97 -27.91 -17.42
CA GLU A 199 3.73 -28.38 -16.05
C GLU A 199 4.81 -27.87 -15.10
N GLY A 200 4.43 -27.55 -13.86
CA GLY A 200 5.35 -27.16 -12.79
C GLY A 200 4.65 -26.95 -11.46
N LEU A 201 5.25 -26.19 -10.56
CA LEU A 201 4.74 -25.97 -9.20
C LEU A 201 4.01 -24.63 -9.10
N GLY A 202 2.76 -24.64 -8.66
CA GLY A 202 1.94 -23.44 -8.56
C GLY A 202 1.99 -22.78 -7.19
N ALA A 203 2.04 -21.45 -7.17
CA ALA A 203 1.95 -20.67 -5.95
C ALA A 203 1.24 -19.32 -6.19
N GLU A 204 1.17 -18.51 -5.14
CA GLU A 204 0.68 -17.13 -5.18
C GLU A 204 1.75 -16.18 -4.65
N LEU A 205 2.17 -15.23 -5.48
CA LEU A 205 3.04 -14.13 -5.07
C LEU A 205 2.22 -13.13 -4.25
N LYS A 206 2.80 -12.64 -3.16
CA LYS A 206 2.19 -11.58 -2.35
C LYS A 206 1.95 -10.32 -3.17
N SER A 207 2.94 -9.92 -3.99
CA SER A 207 2.79 -8.76 -4.86
C SER A 207 3.69 -8.83 -6.09
N VAL A 208 3.22 -8.22 -7.17
CA VAL A 208 3.97 -7.93 -8.40
C VAL A 208 3.83 -6.43 -8.69
N ARG A 209 4.97 -5.75 -8.86
CA ARG A 209 5.04 -4.31 -9.10
C ARG A 209 5.80 -4.00 -10.38
N ILE A 210 5.25 -3.13 -11.20
CA ILE A 210 5.86 -2.56 -12.41
C ILE A 210 5.65 -1.06 -12.35
N ASP A 211 6.72 -0.28 -12.09
CA ASP A 211 6.61 1.13 -11.73
C ASP A 211 5.55 1.34 -10.62
N SER A 212 4.51 2.13 -10.89
CA SER A 212 3.38 2.37 -9.98
C SER A 212 2.25 1.35 -10.10
N ALA A 213 2.30 0.43 -11.08
CA ALA A 213 1.32 -0.64 -11.22
C ALA A 213 1.62 -1.74 -10.20
N VAL A 214 0.70 -1.98 -9.26
CA VAL A 214 0.84 -3.00 -8.23
C VAL A 214 -0.34 -3.94 -8.30
N GLN A 215 -0.06 -5.25 -8.32
CA GLN A 215 -1.07 -6.28 -8.16
C GLN A 215 -0.66 -7.19 -7.01
N GLU A 216 -1.59 -7.40 -6.08
CA GLU A 216 -1.45 -8.34 -4.97
C GLU A 216 -2.04 -9.70 -5.35
N SER A 217 -1.65 -10.75 -4.64
CA SER A 217 -2.18 -12.10 -4.81
C SER A 217 -2.12 -12.59 -6.27
N VAL A 218 -0.90 -12.66 -6.81
CA VAL A 218 -0.67 -13.00 -8.22
C VAL A 218 -0.29 -14.46 -8.36
N ALA A 219 -1.12 -15.23 -9.05
CA ALA A 219 -0.82 -16.61 -9.39
C ALA A 219 0.45 -16.72 -10.26
N VAL A 220 1.33 -17.63 -9.86
CA VAL A 220 2.60 -17.94 -10.54
C VAL A 220 2.76 -19.46 -10.68
N VAL A 221 3.41 -19.89 -11.75
CA VAL A 221 3.86 -21.28 -11.92
C VAL A 221 5.37 -21.28 -12.05
N PHE A 222 6.03 -22.12 -11.25
CA PHE A 222 7.46 -22.36 -11.26
C PHE A 222 7.78 -23.57 -12.14
N ILE A 223 8.69 -23.40 -13.09
CA ILE A 223 9.10 -24.44 -14.05
C ILE A 223 10.58 -24.74 -13.85
N ASP A 224 11.00 -25.99 -14.04
CA ASP A 224 12.41 -26.37 -14.00
C ASP A 224 13.25 -25.45 -14.91
N ASP A 225 14.40 -25.00 -14.40
CA ASP A 225 15.27 -24.02 -15.06
C ASP A 225 15.73 -24.46 -16.46
N ASP A 226 15.95 -25.76 -16.66
CA ASP A 226 16.36 -26.37 -17.94
C ASP A 226 15.26 -26.34 -19.01
N LYS A 227 13.99 -26.42 -18.59
CA LYS A 227 12.82 -26.39 -19.48
C LYS A 227 12.42 -24.96 -19.85
N LEU A 228 12.66 -24.00 -18.97
CA LEU A 228 12.26 -22.61 -19.17
C LEU A 228 13.33 -21.76 -19.86
N GLY A 229 14.61 -22.15 -19.74
CA GLY A 229 15.75 -21.36 -20.23
C GLY A 229 15.82 -19.99 -19.55
N GLU A 230 16.11 -18.92 -20.30
CA GLU A 230 16.11 -17.55 -19.76
C GLU A 230 14.70 -16.93 -19.65
N ALA A 231 13.66 -17.64 -20.10
CA ALA A 231 12.34 -17.07 -20.19
C ALA A 231 11.74 -16.86 -18.80
N ARG A 232 11.28 -15.65 -18.51
CA ARG A 232 10.46 -15.34 -17.35
C ARG A 232 9.26 -14.56 -17.86
N LEU A 233 8.05 -15.08 -17.67
CA LEU A 233 6.88 -14.58 -18.39
C LEU A 233 6.00 -13.75 -17.46
N LEU A 234 5.66 -12.54 -17.91
CA LEU A 234 4.59 -11.73 -17.35
C LEU A 234 3.30 -12.06 -18.10
N GLY A 235 2.48 -12.93 -17.49
CA GLY A 235 1.24 -13.40 -18.08
C GLY A 235 -0.03 -12.75 -17.54
N MET A 236 -1.15 -13.37 -17.90
CA MET A 236 -2.50 -12.86 -17.69
C MET A 236 -2.93 -12.85 -16.22
N SER A 237 -2.28 -13.58 -15.31
CA SER A 237 -2.55 -13.43 -13.86
C SER A 237 -2.22 -12.03 -13.33
N PHE A 238 -1.33 -11.29 -14.01
CA PHE A 238 -1.10 -9.87 -13.78
C PHE A 238 -1.84 -9.00 -14.80
N LEU A 239 -1.64 -9.26 -16.11
CA LEU A 239 -2.07 -8.37 -17.18
C LEU A 239 -3.60 -8.18 -17.26
N ARG A 240 -4.41 -9.17 -16.84
CA ARG A 240 -5.88 -9.07 -16.87
C ARG A 240 -6.44 -7.96 -15.98
N HIS A 241 -5.69 -7.51 -14.97
CA HIS A 241 -6.09 -6.45 -14.04
C HIS A 241 -5.94 -5.05 -14.65
N TYR A 242 -5.37 -4.97 -15.86
CA TYR A 242 -5.14 -3.74 -16.59
C TYR A 242 -5.79 -3.80 -17.98
N ARG A 243 -6.21 -2.65 -18.49
CA ARG A 243 -6.25 -2.41 -19.93
C ARG A 243 -4.82 -2.12 -20.34
N PHE A 244 -4.30 -2.86 -21.31
CA PHE A 244 -2.91 -2.73 -21.71
C PHE A 244 -2.73 -2.67 -23.22
N THR A 245 -1.63 -2.05 -23.64
CA THR A 245 -1.21 -1.97 -25.04
C THR A 245 0.30 -1.96 -25.08
N ILE A 246 0.88 -2.66 -26.05
CA ILE A 246 2.32 -2.59 -26.35
C ILE A 246 2.49 -1.59 -27.48
N ASP A 247 3.32 -0.57 -27.26
CA ASP A 247 3.74 0.40 -28.27
C ASP A 247 5.17 0.04 -28.69
N ASP A 248 5.27 -0.75 -29.76
CA ASP A 248 6.54 -1.24 -30.31
C ASP A 248 7.46 -0.10 -30.77
N ALA A 249 6.88 1.00 -31.26
CA ALA A 249 7.63 2.15 -31.76
C ALA A 249 8.25 2.96 -30.61
N ALA A 250 7.50 3.13 -29.52
CA ALA A 250 7.95 3.83 -28.32
C ALA A 250 8.74 2.94 -27.35
N ASN A 251 8.77 1.62 -27.56
CA ASN A 251 9.24 0.62 -26.59
C ASN A 251 8.54 0.77 -25.24
N GLU A 252 7.21 0.85 -25.25
CA GLU A 252 6.40 1.06 -24.05
C GLU A 252 5.34 -0.01 -23.86
N LEU A 253 5.12 -0.41 -22.60
CA LEU A 253 3.91 -1.08 -22.16
C LEU A 253 3.03 -0.04 -21.48
N ARG A 254 1.85 0.20 -22.05
CA ARG A 254 0.85 1.09 -21.49
C ARG A 254 -0.11 0.29 -20.62
N LEU A 255 -0.33 0.72 -19.38
CA LEU A 255 -1.21 0.09 -18.41
C LEU A 255 -2.20 1.12 -17.86
N ALA A 256 -3.47 0.77 -17.87
CA ALA A 256 -4.54 1.52 -17.21
C ALA A 256 -5.32 0.53 -16.34
N ARG A 257 -5.48 0.82 -15.05
CA ARG A 257 -6.22 -0.07 -14.13
C ARG A 257 -7.65 -0.28 -14.63
N ARG A 258 -8.17 -1.50 -14.49
CA ARG A 258 -9.56 -1.83 -14.84
C ARG A 258 -10.53 -1.49 -13.72
#